data_AF-A9QVV9-F1
#
_entry.id   AF-A9QVV9-F1
#
_cell.length_a   1.000
_cell.length_b   1.000
_cell.length_c   1.000
_cell.angle_alpha   90.00
_cell.angle_beta   90.00
_cell.angle_gamma   90.00
#
_symmetry.space_group_name_H-M   'P 1'
#
loop_
_entity.id
_entity.type
_entity.pdbx_description
1 polymer ?
#
loop_
_entity_poly.entity_id
_entity_poly.type
_entity_poly.pdbx_seq_one_letter_code
_entity_poly.pdbx_strand_id
1 'polypeptide(L)'
;WAIEYEEPAGDAFKLNHPESLVFINNCNVILRAVMEKCGDTDDCISTSEAAELAKALDEKVKNDLPLPWQVDFINGGPPCQGFSGMNRFNQSTWSKVQCEMILASLSFADYFRPKYFLLENVRNLVSFNEGQTFRLTLASLLEMGYQV
;
A
#
# COMPACT_ATOMS: atom_id res chain seq x y z
N TRP A 1 -3.29 12.51 -3.81
CA TRP A 1 -3.42 11.91 -2.47
C TRP A 1 -2.09 11.29 -2.07
N ALA A 2 -1.78 11.25 -0.79
CA ALA A 2 -0.64 10.52 -0.23
C ALA A 2 -1.08 9.76 1.03
N ILE A 3 -0.49 8.59 1.25
CA ILE A 3 -0.70 7.79 2.46
C ILE A 3 0.68 7.54 3.06
N GLU A 4 0.87 7.93 4.31
CA GLU A 4 2.12 7.75 5.05
C GLU A 4 1.78 7.30 6.48
N TYR A 5 2.57 6.41 7.05
CA TYR A 5 2.34 5.96 8.42
C TYR A 5 3.00 6.88 9.45
N GLU A 6 4.17 7.44 9.13
CA GLU A 6 4.97 8.25 10.05
C GLU A 6 4.59 9.74 9.98
N GLU A 7 4.22 10.31 11.14
CA GLU A 7 3.65 11.66 11.20
C GLU A 7 4.62 12.76 10.70
N PRO A 8 5.89 12.82 11.15
CA PRO A 8 6.88 13.75 10.60
C PRO A 8 7.04 13.71 9.07
N ALA A 9 7.09 12.53 8.45
CA ALA A 9 7.17 12.37 7.00
C ALA A 9 5.88 12.85 6.31
N GLY A 10 4.72 12.51 6.88
CA GLY A 10 3.42 12.97 6.39
C GLY A 10 3.30 14.49 6.44
N ASP A 11 3.72 15.12 7.54
CA ASP A 11 3.70 16.58 7.69
C ASP A 11 4.70 17.28 6.77
N ALA A 12 5.89 16.70 6.58
CA ALA A 12 6.83 17.16 5.57
C ALA A 12 6.22 17.10 4.16
N PHE A 13 5.49 16.04 3.83
CA PHE A 13 4.80 15.93 2.52
C PHE A 13 3.75 17.03 2.35
N LYS A 14 2.90 17.26 3.37
CA LYS A 14 1.88 18.32 3.36
C LYS A 14 2.49 19.70 3.13
N LEU A 15 3.62 20.00 3.80
CA LEU A 15 4.31 21.28 3.68
C LEU A 15 4.76 21.56 2.24
N ASN A 16 5.21 20.52 1.53
CA ASN A 16 5.71 20.63 0.16
C ASN A 16 4.62 20.50 -0.91
N HIS A 17 3.45 19.93 -0.57
CA HIS A 17 2.35 19.66 -1.50
C HIS A 17 0.99 20.07 -0.89
N PRO A 18 0.73 21.38 -0.74
CA PRO A 18 -0.45 21.88 -0.01
C PRO A 18 -1.79 21.52 -0.66
N GLU A 19 -1.80 21.24 -1.97
CA GLU A 19 -3.00 20.80 -2.70
C GLU A 19 -3.27 19.30 -2.55
N SER A 20 -2.32 18.53 -2.01
CA SER A 20 -2.48 17.10 -1.81
C SER A 20 -3.20 16.80 -0.50
N LEU A 21 -4.18 15.90 -0.57
CA LEU A 21 -4.75 15.26 0.61
C LEU A 21 -3.79 14.18 1.11
N VAL A 22 -3.29 14.33 2.35
CA VAL A 22 -2.33 13.43 2.99
C VAL A 22 -2.98 12.73 4.17
N PHE A 23 -2.99 11.40 4.14
CA PHE A 23 -3.53 10.56 5.20
C PHE A 23 -2.36 9.96 5.99
N ILE A 24 -2.19 10.42 7.23
CA ILE A 24 -1.19 9.88 8.15
C ILE A 24 -1.81 8.67 8.87
N ASN A 25 -1.73 7.49 8.25
CA ASN A 25 -2.34 6.27 8.75
C ASN A 25 -1.74 5.02 8.07
N ASN A 26 -2.10 3.84 8.58
CA ASN A 26 -1.77 2.55 7.96
C ASN A 26 -2.51 2.41 6.63
N CYS A 27 -1.79 2.09 5.55
CA CYS A 27 -2.38 1.96 4.22
C CYS A 27 -3.45 0.88 4.11
N ASN A 28 -3.38 -0.19 4.92
CA ASN A 28 -4.42 -1.22 4.96
C ASN A 28 -5.73 -0.68 5.54
N VAL A 29 -5.65 0.20 6.54
CA VAL A 29 -6.82 0.90 7.11
C VAL A 29 -7.44 1.82 6.07
N ILE A 30 -6.61 2.55 5.33
CA ILE A 30 -7.08 3.45 4.27
C ILE A 30 -7.74 2.68 3.13
N LEU A 31 -7.12 1.61 2.62
CA LEU A 31 -7.72 0.78 1.56
C LEU A 31 -9.04 0.18 2.02
N ARG A 32 -9.09 -0.34 3.25
CA ARG A 32 -10.31 -0.90 3.84
C ARG A 32 -11.44 0.15 3.89
N ALA A 33 -11.12 1.37 4.31
CA ALA A 33 -12.08 2.47 4.36
C ALA A 33 -12.54 2.93 2.97
N VAL A 34 -11.66 2.90 1.96
CA VAL A 34 -12.04 3.15 0.56
C VAL A 34 -13.04 2.10 0.09
N MET A 35 -12.77 0.81 0.32
CA MET A 35 -13.65 -0.28 -0.09
C MET A 35 -14.99 -0.20 0.64
N GLU A 36 -15.01 0.15 1.93
CA GLU A 36 -16.24 0.41 2.68
C GLU A 36 -17.05 1.56 2.08
N LYS A 37 -16.39 2.68 1.72
CA LYS A 37 -17.02 3.83 1.06
C LYS A 37 -17.65 3.46 -0.29
N CYS A 38 -17.05 2.54 -1.04
CA CYS A 38 -17.56 2.10 -2.34
C CYS A 38 -18.64 1.02 -2.23
N GLY A 39 -18.82 0.41 -1.06
CA GLY A 39 -19.75 -0.70 -0.85
C GLY A 39 -19.15 -2.09 -1.11
N ASP A 40 -17.84 -2.17 -1.37
CA ASP A 40 -17.12 -3.40 -1.77
C ASP A 40 -16.48 -4.10 -0.56
N THR A 41 -17.16 -4.07 0.59
CA THR A 41 -16.64 -4.64 1.84
C THR A 41 -16.49 -6.16 1.78
N ASP A 42 -17.40 -6.84 1.09
CA ASP A 42 -17.43 -8.30 1.05
C ASP A 42 -16.25 -8.88 0.26
N ASP A 43 -15.66 -8.09 -0.64
CA ASP A 43 -14.46 -8.43 -1.41
C ASP A 43 -13.15 -8.05 -0.68
N CYS A 44 -13.24 -7.39 0.48
CA CYS A 44 -12.09 -6.93 1.24
C CYS A 44 -11.67 -7.94 2.32
N ILE A 45 -10.61 -8.70 2.07
CA ILE A 45 -9.96 -9.53 3.10
C ILE A 45 -9.00 -8.64 3.91
N SER A 46 -9.47 -8.12 5.04
CA SER A 46 -8.67 -7.31 5.97
C SER A 46 -8.53 -7.96 7.35
N THR A 47 -7.52 -7.56 8.12
CA THR A 47 -7.45 -7.91 9.54
C THR A 47 -8.62 -7.27 10.31
N SER A 48 -9.02 -7.89 11.42
CA SER A 48 -10.04 -7.33 12.32
C SER A 48 -9.63 -5.95 12.84
N GLU A 49 -8.36 -5.75 13.15
CA GLU A 49 -7.80 -4.46 13.55
C GLU A 49 -7.98 -3.39 12.47
N ALA A 50 -7.64 -3.69 11.21
CA ALA A 50 -7.80 -2.74 10.12
C ALA A 50 -9.26 -2.37 9.87
N ALA A 51 -10.17 -3.34 10.00
CA ALA A 51 -11.61 -3.10 9.86
C ALA A 51 -12.16 -2.19 10.96
N GLU A 52 -11.77 -2.39 12.22
CA GLU A 52 -12.23 -1.54 13.33
C GLU A 52 -11.64 -0.14 13.25
N LEU A 53 -10.36 -0.01 12.90
CA LEU A 53 -9.72 1.30 12.70
C LEU A 53 -10.32 2.06 11.52
N ALA A 54 -10.69 1.37 10.43
CA ALA A 54 -11.32 2.00 9.26
C ALA A 54 -12.69 2.59 9.61
N LYS A 55 -13.50 1.88 10.40
CA LYS A 55 -14.79 2.38 10.90
C LYS A 55 -14.62 3.60 11.79
N ALA A 56 -13.58 3.62 12.62
CA ALA A 56 -13.27 4.68 13.56
C ALA A 56 -12.64 5.94 12.92
N LEU A 57 -12.34 5.94 11.62
CA LEU A 57 -11.87 7.13 10.92
C LEU A 57 -12.92 8.25 10.94
N ASP A 58 -12.44 9.49 11.03
CA ASP A 58 -13.30 10.67 10.93
C ASP A 58 -14.06 10.72 9.60
N GLU A 59 -15.33 11.11 9.64
CA GLU A 59 -16.17 11.22 8.44
C GLU A 59 -15.60 12.18 7.39
N LYS A 60 -14.89 13.22 7.83
CA LYS A 60 -14.17 14.11 6.91
C LYS A 60 -13.10 13.34 6.12
N VAL A 61 -12.29 12.52 6.80
CA VAL A 61 -11.25 11.70 6.17
C VAL A 61 -11.90 10.73 5.18
N LYS A 62 -12.97 10.03 5.57
CA LYS A 62 -13.70 9.11 4.69
C LYS A 62 -14.22 9.80 3.42
N ASN A 63 -14.79 11.01 3.57
CA ASN A 63 -15.27 11.79 2.43
C ASN A 63 -14.15 12.20 1.46
N ASP A 64 -12.96 12.49 1.99
CA ASP A 64 -11.78 12.91 1.23
C ASP A 64 -11.03 11.73 0.56
N LEU A 65 -11.36 10.47 0.90
CA LEU A 65 -10.75 9.28 0.28
C LEU A 65 -11.03 9.20 -1.23
N PRO A 66 -10.03 8.81 -2.04
CA PRO A 66 -10.20 8.69 -3.48
C PRO A 66 -11.11 7.51 -3.83
N LEU A 67 -11.86 7.66 -4.92
CA LEU A 67 -12.63 6.59 -5.55
C LEU A 67 -11.82 5.96 -6.70
N PRO A 68 -12.07 4.69 -7.08
CA PRO A 68 -11.28 3.98 -8.10
C PRO A 68 -11.03 4.79 -9.38
N TRP A 69 -12.07 5.41 -9.94
CA TRP A 69 -11.99 6.18 -11.19
C TRP A 69 -11.26 7.53 -11.09
N GLN A 70 -10.82 7.95 -9.89
CA GLN A 70 -10.10 9.20 -9.68
C GLN A 70 -8.57 9.02 -9.70
N VAL A 71 -8.09 7.77 -9.74
CA VAL A 71 -6.66 7.47 -9.61
C VAL A 71 -6.11 6.94 -10.93
N ASP A 72 -5.42 7.80 -11.67
CA ASP A 72 -4.77 7.42 -12.93
C ASP A 72 -3.38 6.78 -12.73
N PHE A 73 -2.71 7.09 -11.63
CA PHE A 73 -1.35 6.64 -11.33
C PHE A 73 -1.18 6.31 -9.85
N ILE A 74 -0.56 5.17 -9.57
CA ILE A 74 -0.13 4.79 -8.23
C ILE A 74 1.38 4.56 -8.24
N ASN A 75 2.08 5.23 -7.35
CA ASN A 75 3.46 4.93 -7.01
C ASN A 75 3.59 4.61 -5.52
N GLY A 76 4.51 3.71 -5.17
CA GLY A 76 4.78 3.38 -3.78
C GLY A 76 6.10 2.65 -3.60
N GLY A 77 6.70 2.81 -2.43
CA GLY A 77 7.90 2.10 -2.00
C GLY A 77 7.62 1.32 -0.71
N PRO A 78 6.91 0.18 -0.77
CA PRO A 78 6.56 -0.56 0.45
C PRO A 78 7.83 -0.99 1.20
N PRO A 79 7.85 -0.85 2.54
CA PRO A 79 9.01 -1.18 3.35
C PRO A 79 9.38 -2.65 3.17
N CYS A 80 10.68 -2.90 3.07
CA CYS A 80 11.17 -4.20 2.67
C CYS A 80 12.32 -4.61 3.62
N GLN A 81 12.02 -4.49 4.92
CA GLN A 81 13.00 -4.66 6.00
C GLN A 81 13.57 -6.09 6.08
N GLY A 82 12.82 -7.10 5.66
CA GLY A 82 13.31 -8.48 5.58
C GLY A 82 14.24 -8.78 4.39
N PHE A 83 14.23 -7.97 3.33
CA PHE A 83 15.00 -8.22 2.11
C PHE A 83 16.42 -7.62 2.17
N SER A 84 16.68 -6.73 3.12
CA SER A 84 18.01 -6.16 3.32
C SER A 84 18.91 -7.15 4.05
N GLY A 85 19.97 -7.61 3.38
CA GLY A 85 21.05 -8.39 4.00
C GLY A 85 21.83 -7.60 5.06
N MET A 86 21.69 -6.28 5.09
CA MET A 86 22.25 -5.40 6.13
C MET A 86 21.34 -5.26 7.36
N ASN A 87 20.10 -5.77 7.34
CA ASN A 87 19.25 -5.76 8.51
C ASN A 87 19.61 -6.93 9.44
N ARG A 88 20.10 -6.59 10.64
CA ARG A 88 20.47 -7.54 11.70
C ARG A 88 19.32 -8.43 12.16
N PHE A 89 18.07 -8.02 11.93
CA PHE A 89 16.85 -8.75 12.32
C PHE A 89 15.98 -9.16 11.14
N ASN A 90 16.57 -9.40 9.97
CA ASN A 90 15.86 -9.75 8.74
C ASN A 90 14.97 -11.02 8.83
N GLN A 91 15.20 -11.91 9.80
CA GLN A 91 14.37 -13.11 10.05
C GLN A 91 13.28 -12.93 11.10
N SER A 92 13.17 -11.75 11.74
CA SER A 92 12.15 -11.52 12.75
C SER A 92 10.75 -11.64 12.14
N THR A 93 9.76 -12.05 12.95
CA THR A 93 8.35 -12.09 12.53
C THR A 93 7.90 -10.74 11.98
N TRP A 94 8.34 -9.66 12.60
CA TRP A 94 8.04 -8.29 12.17
C TRP A 94 8.65 -7.97 10.79
N SER A 95 9.88 -8.41 10.52
CA SER A 95 10.49 -8.26 9.19
C SER A 95 9.72 -9.01 8.11
N LYS A 96 9.13 -10.17 8.42
CA LYS A 96 8.27 -10.92 7.49
C LYS A 96 6.96 -10.19 7.21
N VAL A 97 6.31 -9.64 8.24
CA VAL A 97 5.09 -8.82 8.09
C VAL A 97 5.36 -7.58 7.25
N GLN A 98 6.51 -6.93 7.41
CA GLN A 98 6.87 -5.79 6.56
C GLN A 98 7.04 -6.21 5.09
N CYS A 99 7.56 -7.41 4.83
CA CYS A 99 7.65 -7.93 3.46
C CYS A 99 6.29 -8.15 2.78
N GLU A 100 5.22 -8.29 3.55
CA GLU A 100 3.85 -8.43 3.04
C GLU A 100 3.26 -7.09 2.57
N MET A 101 3.91 -5.95 2.83
CA MET A 101 3.44 -4.64 2.34
C MET A 101 3.48 -4.50 0.82
N ILE A 102 4.25 -5.35 0.12
CA ILE A 102 4.14 -5.48 -1.35
C ILE A 102 2.74 -5.97 -1.74
N LEU A 103 2.14 -6.87 -0.97
CA LEU A 103 0.78 -7.35 -1.22
C LEU A 103 -0.22 -6.21 -1.05
N ALA A 104 -0.07 -5.38 -0.01
CA ALA A 104 -0.91 -4.20 0.15
C ALA A 104 -0.82 -3.27 -1.07
N SER A 105 0.39 -2.95 -1.56
CA SER A 105 0.56 -2.15 -2.78
C SER A 105 -0.09 -2.79 -4.02
N LEU A 106 -0.02 -4.12 -4.15
CA LEU A 106 -0.71 -4.84 -5.23
C LEU A 106 -2.24 -4.79 -5.07
N SER A 107 -2.77 -4.89 -3.85
CA SER A 107 -4.20 -4.72 -3.59
C SER A 107 -4.70 -3.33 -3.98
N PHE A 108 -3.89 -2.28 -3.77
CA PHE A 108 -4.20 -0.94 -4.30
C PHE A 108 -4.26 -0.94 -5.84
N ALA A 109 -3.29 -1.57 -6.52
CA ALA A 109 -3.27 -1.64 -7.98
C ALA A 109 -4.45 -2.44 -8.56
N ASP A 110 -4.84 -3.51 -7.88
CA ASP A 110 -5.96 -4.36 -8.27
C ASP A 110 -7.30 -3.66 -8.07
N TYR A 111 -7.47 -2.96 -6.94
CA TYR A 111 -8.73 -2.31 -6.61
C TYR A 111 -8.95 -1.02 -7.41
N PHE A 112 -7.94 -0.14 -7.47
CA PHE A 112 -8.07 1.16 -8.17
C PHE A 112 -7.95 1.03 -9.69
N ARG A 113 -7.29 -0.03 -10.19
CA ARG A 113 -6.98 -0.21 -11.62
C ARG A 113 -6.42 1.05 -12.30
N PRO A 114 -5.36 1.70 -11.74
CA PRO A 114 -4.76 2.87 -12.37
C PRO A 114 -4.21 2.57 -13.76
N LYS A 115 -4.03 3.60 -14.60
CA LYS A 115 -3.41 3.45 -15.93
C LYS A 115 -1.93 3.11 -15.84
N TYR A 116 -1.26 3.60 -14.79
CA TYR A 116 0.15 3.38 -14.55
C TYR A 116 0.36 2.95 -13.09
N PHE A 117 1.30 2.02 -12.88
CA PHE A 117 1.70 1.55 -11.56
C PHE A 117 3.22 1.52 -11.46
N LEU A 118 3.78 2.06 -10.38
CA LEU A 118 5.21 2.08 -10.13
C LEU A 118 5.50 1.60 -8.71
N LEU A 119 6.22 0.48 -8.61
CA LEU A 119 6.68 -0.08 -7.35
C LEU A 119 8.18 0.15 -7.21
N GLU A 120 8.58 1.09 -6.37
CA GLU A 120 9.98 1.32 -6.04
C GLU A 120 10.41 0.34 -4.94
N ASN A 121 11.63 -0.19 -5.02
CA ASN A 121 12.20 -1.01 -3.97
C ASN A 121 13.71 -1.11 -4.07
N VAL A 122 14.34 -1.62 -3.00
CA VAL A 122 15.79 -1.88 -2.98
C VAL A 122 16.20 -2.93 -4.01
N ARG A 123 17.45 -2.81 -4.50
CA ARG A 123 18.04 -3.73 -5.50
C ARG A 123 17.87 -5.21 -5.17
N ASN A 124 17.89 -5.58 -3.89
CA ASN A 124 17.83 -6.98 -3.46
C ASN A 124 16.46 -7.64 -3.64
N LEU A 125 15.40 -6.88 -3.93
CA LEU A 125 14.06 -7.42 -4.18
C LEU A 125 14.08 -8.55 -5.23
N VAL A 126 14.85 -8.38 -6.31
CA VAL A 126 14.91 -9.34 -7.42
C VAL A 126 15.58 -10.67 -7.04
N SER A 127 16.37 -10.69 -5.97
CA SER A 127 17.13 -11.86 -5.53
C SER A 127 16.63 -12.48 -4.22
N PHE A 128 15.81 -11.76 -3.45
CA PHE A 128 15.33 -12.24 -2.16
C PHE A 128 14.39 -13.43 -2.29
N ASN A 129 14.44 -14.34 -1.31
CA ASN A 129 13.67 -15.58 -1.30
C ASN A 129 13.78 -16.31 -2.66
N GLU A 130 15.01 -16.42 -3.18
CA GLU A 130 15.31 -17.00 -4.49
C GLU A 130 14.59 -16.31 -5.67
N GLY A 131 14.29 -15.02 -5.51
CA GLY A 131 13.55 -14.21 -6.49
C GLY A 131 12.05 -14.48 -6.51
N GLN A 132 11.52 -15.32 -5.61
CA GLN A 132 10.10 -15.68 -5.60
C GLN A 132 9.19 -14.47 -5.38
N THR A 133 9.52 -13.56 -4.46
CA THR A 133 8.69 -12.37 -4.21
C THR A 133 8.56 -11.54 -5.48
N PHE A 134 9.68 -11.25 -6.14
CA PHE A 134 9.68 -10.50 -7.39
C PHE A 134 8.87 -11.20 -8.49
N ARG A 135 9.05 -12.51 -8.66
CA ARG A 135 8.30 -13.31 -9.64
C ARG A 135 6.80 -13.31 -9.36
N LEU A 136 6.40 -13.42 -8.09
CA LEU A 136 5.00 -13.35 -7.68
C LEU A 136 4.41 -11.96 -7.92
N THR A 137 5.15 -10.89 -7.61
CA THR A 137 4.71 -9.52 -7.90
C THR A 137 4.45 -9.32 -9.40
N LEU A 138 5.37 -9.77 -10.27
CA LEU A 138 5.18 -9.71 -11.71
C LEU A 138 3.99 -10.58 -12.18
N ALA A 139 3.87 -11.80 -11.66
CA ALA A 139 2.77 -12.69 -11.99
C ALA A 139 1.41 -12.08 -11.62
N SER A 140 1.29 -11.49 -10.43
CA SER A 140 0.06 -10.80 -10.00
C SER A 140 -0.27 -9.61 -10.90
N LEU A 141 0.71 -8.80 -11.29
CA LEU A 141 0.47 -7.68 -12.22
C LEU A 141 0.04 -8.15 -13.61
N LEU A 142 0.65 -9.22 -14.13
CA LEU A 142 0.26 -9.84 -15.39
C LEU A 142 -1.15 -10.45 -15.33
N GLU A 143 -1.51 -11.09 -14.22
CA GLU A 143 -2.84 -11.64 -13.98
C GLU A 143 -3.91 -10.54 -13.90
N MET A 144 -3.56 -9.38 -13.33
CA MET A 144 -4.39 -8.18 -13.38
C MET A 144 -4.48 -7.59 -14.81
N GLY A 145 -3.67 -8.03 -15.77
CA GLY A 145 -3.68 -7.53 -17.15
C GLY A 145 -2.80 -6.31 -17.39
N TYR A 146 -1.89 -5.98 -16.47
CA TYR A 146 -0.89 -4.93 -16.68
C TYR A 146 0.24 -5.41 -17.61
N GLN A 147 0.85 -4.43 -18.27
CA GLN A 147 2.12 -4.61 -18.96
C GLN A 147 3.26 -4.38 -17.96
N VAL A 148 4.24 -5.29 -17.92
CA VAL A 148 5.40 -5.26 -17.01
C VAL A 148 6.71 -5.48 -17.74
#